data_AF-A0A4V3FI69-F1
#
_entry.id   AF-A0A4V3FI69-F1
#
_cell.length_a   1.000
_cell.length_b   1.000
_cell.length_c   1.000
_cell.angle_alpha   90.00
_cell.angle_beta   90.00
_cell.angle_gamma   90.00
#
_symmetry.space_group_name_H-M   'P 1'
#
loop_
_entity.id
_entity.type
_entity.pdbx_description
1 polymer ?
#
loop_
_entity_poly.entity_id
_entity_poly.type
_entity_poly.pdbx_seq_one_letter_code
_entity_poly.pdbx_strand_id
1 'polypeptide(L)'
;MGLQCLPRRLSECSFEPEMTVQIPDDIVSALRLPEAEQQERVTLELACSLYASGLLSGGKAAQLAGKPRLAFGAELARRGIARHYTEKDLALDLAHAGV
;
A
#
# COMPACT_ATOMS: atom_id res chain seq x y z
N MET A 1 14.13 36.86 -34.62
CA MET A 1 12.71 37.27 -34.42
C MET A 1 11.94 35.99 -34.18
N GLY A 2 11.75 35.53 -32.95
CA GLY A 2 10.82 36.08 -31.96
C GLY A 2 9.73 35.02 -31.72
N LEU A 3 9.18 34.98 -30.49
CA LEU A 3 8.19 34.03 -29.92
C LEU A 3 8.86 32.90 -29.11
N GLN A 4 9.29 33.16 -27.87
CA GLN A 4 8.48 33.21 -26.63
C GLN A 4 7.81 31.87 -26.27
N CYS A 5 8.40 31.14 -25.33
CA CYS A 5 7.66 30.37 -24.34
C CYS A 5 8.21 30.73 -22.95
N LEU A 6 7.34 31.32 -22.13
CA LEU A 6 7.58 31.88 -20.79
C LEU A 6 8.16 30.86 -19.78
N PRO A 7 8.78 31.33 -18.68
CA PRO A 7 9.22 30.46 -17.59
C PRO A 7 8.01 30.07 -16.73
N ARG A 8 7.76 28.78 -16.56
CA ARG A 8 6.93 28.32 -15.43
C ARG A 8 7.85 28.07 -14.23
N ARG A 9 7.52 28.79 -13.14
CA ARG A 9 8.25 28.82 -11.86
C ARG A 9 8.54 27.42 -11.34
N LEU A 10 9.80 27.16 -11.01
CA LEU A 10 10.29 25.97 -10.30
C LEU A 10 10.15 26.16 -8.77
N SER A 11 8.95 26.45 -8.25
CA SER A 11 8.79 26.75 -6.82
C SER A 11 7.85 25.85 -6.02
N GLU A 12 7.23 24.80 -6.60
CA GLU A 12 6.34 23.89 -5.85
C GLU A 12 6.34 22.44 -6.39
N CYS A 13 7.48 21.87 -6.78
CA CYS A 13 7.58 20.42 -7.03
C CYS A 13 8.09 19.72 -5.77
N SER A 14 7.16 19.34 -4.89
CA SER A 14 7.40 18.24 -3.96
C SER A 14 7.46 16.97 -4.81
N PHE A 15 8.66 16.53 -5.19
CA PHE A 15 8.86 15.24 -5.84
C PHE A 15 8.66 14.16 -4.77
N GLU A 16 7.49 13.50 -4.79
CA GLU A 16 7.24 12.34 -3.95
C GLU A 16 8.25 11.23 -4.32
N PRO A 17 8.79 10.48 -3.34
CA PRO A 17 9.69 9.39 -3.64
C PRO A 17 8.94 8.27 -4.39
N GLU A 18 9.26 8.09 -5.67
CA GLU A 18 8.84 6.93 -6.46
C GLU A 18 9.79 5.76 -6.20
N MET A 19 9.24 4.64 -5.73
CA MET A 19 10.00 3.40 -5.52
C MET A 19 9.40 2.30 -6.39
N THR A 20 10.24 1.69 -7.24
CA THR A 20 9.84 0.58 -8.12
C THR A 20 10.54 -0.71 -7.70
N VAL A 21 9.81 -1.82 -7.78
CA VAL A 21 10.34 -3.17 -7.56
C VAL A 21 10.26 -3.90 -8.89
N GLN A 22 11.41 -4.29 -9.44
CA GLN A 22 11.48 -5.03 -10.70
C GLN A 22 11.49 -6.53 -10.41
N ILE A 23 10.62 -7.26 -11.11
CA ILE A 23 10.55 -8.72 -11.03
C ILE A 23 11.04 -9.28 -12.38
N PRO A 24 12.06 -10.16 -12.38
CA PRO A 24 12.55 -10.79 -13.61
C PRO A 24 11.46 -11.55 -14.38
N ASP A 25 11.53 -11.52 -15.71
CA ASP A 25 10.51 -12.12 -16.60
C ASP A 25 10.31 -13.63 -16.39
N ASP A 26 11.37 -14.35 -16.05
CA ASP A 26 11.33 -15.78 -15.75
C ASP A 26 10.50 -16.07 -14.48
N ILE A 27 10.60 -15.20 -13.47
CA ILE A 27 9.79 -15.27 -12.26
C ILE A 27 8.33 -14.90 -12.57
N VAL A 28 8.09 -13.85 -13.36
CA VAL A 28 6.74 -13.45 -13.79
C VAL A 28 6.07 -14.61 -14.55
N SER A 29 6.81 -15.26 -15.46
CA SER A 29 6.32 -16.40 -16.24
C SER A 29 6.04 -17.65 -15.38
N ALA A 30 6.71 -17.77 -14.23
CA ALA A 30 6.50 -18.87 -13.28
C ALA A 30 5.29 -18.65 -12.35
N LEU A 31 4.70 -17.44 -12.32
CA LEU A 31 3.50 -17.17 -11.52
C LEU A 31 2.33 -18.00 -12.01
N ARG A 32 1.71 -18.76 -11.10
CA ARG A 32 0.50 -19.54 -11.37
C ARG A 32 -0.75 -18.67 -11.27
N LEU A 33 -0.76 -17.56 -12.00
CA LEU A 33 -1.80 -16.54 -11.98
C LEU A 33 -2.09 -16.06 -13.42
N PRO A 34 -3.35 -15.77 -13.76
CA PRO A 34 -3.69 -15.12 -15.03
C PRO A 34 -2.95 -13.79 -15.15
N GLU A 35 -2.37 -13.51 -16.31
CA GLU A 35 -1.56 -12.31 -16.58
C GLU A 35 -2.28 -11.01 -16.20
N ALA A 36 -3.59 -10.94 -16.50
CA ALA A 36 -4.45 -9.79 -16.18
C ALA A 36 -4.55 -9.50 -14.67
N GLU A 37 -4.30 -10.48 -13.81
CA GLU A 37 -4.44 -10.37 -12.35
C GLU A 37 -3.09 -10.35 -11.62
N GLN A 38 -1.98 -10.68 -12.30
CA GLN A 38 -0.67 -10.85 -11.68
C GLN A 38 -0.25 -9.62 -10.87
N GLN A 39 -0.32 -8.44 -11.47
CA GLN A 39 0.10 -7.20 -10.80
C GLN A 39 -0.72 -6.92 -9.54
N GLU A 40 -2.05 -7.05 -9.61
CA GLU A 40 -2.91 -6.83 -8.46
C GLU A 40 -2.62 -7.84 -7.35
N ARG A 41 -2.50 -9.12 -7.70
CA ARG A 41 -2.23 -10.21 -6.76
C ARG A 41 -0.88 -10.04 -6.08
N VAL A 42 0.19 -9.78 -6.84
CA VAL A 42 1.54 -9.59 -6.30
C VAL A 42 1.58 -8.36 -5.38
N THR A 43 0.93 -7.26 -5.77
CA THR A 43 0.85 -6.05 -4.95
C THR A 43 0.10 -6.31 -3.64
N LEU A 44 -0.97 -7.09 -3.68
CA LEU A 44 -1.71 -7.50 -2.48
C LEU A 44 -0.86 -8.38 -1.55
N GLU A 45 -0.12 -9.35 -2.09
CA GLU A 45 0.77 -10.20 -1.27
C GLU A 45 1.89 -9.37 -0.62
N LEU A 46 2.46 -8.41 -1.36
CA LEU A 46 3.44 -7.47 -0.83
C LEU A 46 2.83 -6.62 0.31
N ALA A 47 1.65 -6.04 0.10
CA ALA A 47 0.98 -5.24 1.11
C ALA A 47 0.66 -6.04 2.39
N CYS A 48 0.18 -7.28 2.26
CA CYS A 48 -0.07 -8.16 3.40
C CYS A 48 1.23 -8.50 4.15
N SER A 49 2.32 -8.80 3.44
CA SER A 49 3.61 -9.10 4.06
C SER A 49 4.19 -7.91 4.81
N LEU A 50 4.11 -6.71 4.24
CA LEU A 50 4.59 -5.48 4.88
C LEU A 50 3.74 -5.12 6.12
N TYR A 51 2.43 -5.37 6.07
CA TYR A 51 1.57 -5.21 7.25
C TYR A 51 1.93 -6.21 8.34
N ALA A 52 2.01 -7.50 8.02
CA ALA A 52 2.33 -8.57 8.98
C ALA A 52 3.70 -8.38 9.63
N SER A 53 4.66 -7.80 8.90
CA SER A 53 6.00 -7.48 9.41
C SER A 53 6.03 -6.19 10.25
N GLY A 54 4.92 -5.47 10.38
CA GLY A 54 4.83 -4.20 11.10
C GLY A 54 5.48 -3.00 10.38
N LEU A 55 5.92 -3.19 9.14
CA LEU A 55 6.58 -2.15 8.33
C LEU A 55 5.57 -1.13 7.77
N LEU A 56 4.32 -1.55 7.56
CA LEU A 56 3.23 -0.68 7.16
C LEU A 56 2.06 -0.75 8.12
N SER A 57 1.46 0.41 8.40
CA SER A 57 0.15 0.46 9.05
C SER A 57 -0.92 -0.13 8.14
N GLY A 58 -2.02 -0.64 8.72
CA GLY A 58 -3.10 -1.24 7.94
C GLY A 58 -3.72 -0.28 6.91
N GLY A 59 -3.76 1.02 7.22
CA GLY A 59 -4.21 2.05 6.28
C GLY A 59 -3.29 2.21 5.07
N LYS A 60 -1.96 2.20 5.28
CA LYS A 60 -0.97 2.34 4.20
C LYS A 60 -0.81 1.05 3.40
N ALA A 61 -0.91 -0.11 4.05
CA ALA A 61 -0.95 -1.40 3.36
C ALA A 61 -2.21 -1.53 2.48
N ALA A 62 -3.39 -1.10 2.97
CA ALA A 62 -4.60 -1.07 2.15
C ALA A 62 -4.47 -0.12 0.95
N GLN A 63 -3.84 1.06 1.15
CA GLN A 63 -3.53 2.01 0.08
C GLN A 63 -2.60 1.37 -0.97
N LEU A 64 -1.53 0.69 -0.55
CA LEU A 64 -0.62 -0.02 -1.45
C LEU A 64 -1.34 -1.12 -2.25
N ALA A 65 -2.22 -1.88 -1.59
CA ALA A 65 -3.01 -2.92 -2.24
C ALA A 65 -4.10 -2.38 -3.19
N GLY A 66 -4.31 -1.06 -3.26
CA GLY A 66 -5.39 -0.46 -4.04
C GLY A 66 -6.80 -0.85 -3.56
N LYS A 67 -6.95 -1.23 -2.28
CA LYS A 67 -8.21 -1.76 -1.73
C LYS A 67 -8.75 -0.86 -0.62
N PRO A 68 -10.08 -0.75 -0.46
CA PRO A 68 -10.66 -0.09 0.70
C PRO A 68 -10.29 -0.85 1.97
N ARG A 69 -10.12 -0.12 3.08
CA ARG A 69 -9.65 -0.67 4.37
C ARG A 69 -10.42 -1.92 4.81
N LEU A 70 -11.75 -1.94 4.61
CA LEU A 70 -12.59 -3.07 4.96
C LEU A 70 -12.27 -4.32 4.13
N ALA A 71 -12.09 -4.16 2.81
CA ALA A 71 -11.74 -5.26 1.91
C ALA A 71 -10.33 -5.78 2.21
N PHE A 72 -9.36 -4.89 2.47
CA PHE A 72 -8.02 -5.29 2.90
C PHE A 72 -8.05 -6.04 4.24
N GLY A 73 -8.88 -5.58 5.19
CA GLY A 73 -9.08 -6.28 6.46
C GLY A 73 -9.66 -7.69 6.29
N ALA A 74 -10.54 -7.91 5.30
CA ALA A 74 -11.04 -9.24 4.96
C ALA A 74 -9.94 -10.13 4.35
N GLU A 75 -9.06 -9.55 3.53
CA GLU A 75 -7.89 -10.23 2.96
C GLU A 75 -6.88 -10.67 4.03
N LEU A 76 -6.67 -9.86 5.08
CA LEU A 76 -5.85 -10.24 6.23
C LEU A 76 -6.51 -11.38 7.03
N ALA A 77 -7.82 -11.28 7.28
CA ALA A 77 -8.56 -12.30 8.01
C ALA A 77 -8.54 -13.66 7.29
N ARG A 78 -8.72 -13.67 5.97
CA ARG A 78 -8.63 -14.88 5.13
C ARG A 78 -7.28 -15.57 5.23
N ARG A 79 -6.20 -14.80 5.40
CA ARG A 79 -4.82 -15.29 5.55
C ARG A 79 -4.44 -15.61 7.00
N GLY A 80 -5.31 -15.36 7.97
CA GLY A 80 -5.02 -15.54 9.40
C GLY A 80 -4.01 -14.53 9.96
N ILE A 81 -3.84 -13.37 9.30
CA ILE A 81 -2.93 -12.33 9.76
C ILE A 81 -3.62 -11.53 10.87
N ALA A 82 -3.09 -11.64 12.09
CA ALA A 82 -3.62 -10.93 13.24
C ALA A 82 -3.55 -9.42 13.02
N ARG A 83 -4.61 -8.71 13.43
CA ARG A 83 -4.55 -7.25 13.44
C ARG A 83 -3.56 -6.82 14.51
N HIS A 84 -2.66 -5.91 14.16
CA HIS A 84 -1.77 -5.21 15.09
C HIS A 84 -2.58 -4.18 15.90
N TYR A 85 -3.62 -4.64 16.59
CA TYR A 85 -4.39 -3.84 17.53
C TYR A 85 -3.79 -4.08 18.90
N THR A 86 -3.09 -3.07 19.41
CA THR A 86 -2.35 -3.15 20.67
C THR A 86 -3.22 -2.71 21.83
N GLU A 87 -2.82 -3.05 23.05
CA GLU A 87 -3.46 -2.54 24.27
C GLU A 87 -3.46 -1.00 24.33
N LYS A 88 -2.46 -0.36 23.70
CA LYS A 88 -2.40 1.09 23.58
C LYS A 88 -3.48 1.64 22.66
N ASP A 89 -3.77 0.96 21.54
CA ASP A 89 -4.85 1.32 20.63
C ASP A 89 -6.20 1.17 21.34
N LEU A 90 -6.37 0.09 22.12
CA LEU A 90 -7.55 -0.12 22.96
C LEU A 90 -7.75 1.00 24.00
N ALA A 91 -6.69 1.39 24.70
CA ALA A 91 -6.75 2.46 25.70
C ALA A 91 -7.12 3.82 25.07
N LEU A 92 -6.62 4.10 23.87
CA LEU A 92 -6.98 5.30 23.10
C LEU A 92 -8.46 5.30 22.71
N ASP A 93 -8.96 4.16 22.21
CA ASP A 93 -10.36 4.04 21.84
C ASP A 93 -11.30 4.17 23.04
N LEU A 94 -10.95 3.60 24.20
CA LEU A 94 -11.70 3.77 25.46
C LEU A 94 -11.71 5.23 25.93
N ALA A 95 -10.55 5.89 25.89
CA ALA A 95 -10.44 7.31 26.26
C ALA A 95 -11.26 8.22 25.34
N HIS A 96 -11.35 7.90 24.05
CA HIS A 96 -12.17 8.63 23.08
C HIS A 96 -13.66 8.27 23.16
N ALA A 97 -14.01 7.06 23.63
CA ALA A 97 -15.39 6.64 23.85
C ALA A 97 -16.03 7.26 25.11
N GLY A 98 -15.24 7.93 25.96
CA GLY A 98 -15.72 8.66 27.13
C GLY A 98 -16.33 7.80 28.23
N VAL A 99 -15.90 6.53 28.32
CA VAL A 99 -16.29 5.56 29.37
C VAL A 99 -15.37 5.61 30.58
#